data_AF-A0A6N2S772-F1
#
_entry.id   AF-A0A6N2S772-F1
#
_cell.length_a   1.000
_cell.length_b   1.000
_cell.length_c   1.000
_cell.angle_alpha   90.00
_cell.angle_beta   90.00
_cell.angle_gamma   90.00
#
_symmetry.space_group_name_H-M   'P 1'
#
loop_
_entity.id
_entity.type
_entity.pdbx_description
1 polymer ?
#
loop_
_entity_poly.entity_id
_entity_poly.type
_entity_poly.pdbx_seq_one_letter_code
_entity_poly.pdbx_strand_id
1 'polypeptide(L)'
;MNEFAMSGDDLEQMYQEVILEAARDPHGKEHFAPDLASENASQAGDTIVQASHEYCTPGESHQFNPTCGDEATVHVEVSDNEPHTIERLVWDGHGCSISQASLSVMVDLVEGKSVDEAMHLADTFHRLMESRGKGLDDEHAEEELEDGIVFQGVSKYPMRIKCALLGWEGMKDSVAKALAATS
;
A
#
# COMPACT_ATOMS: atom_id res chain seq x y z
N MET A 1 -30.85 -28.64 -3.11
CA MET A 1 -31.07 -27.19 -3.31
C MET A 1 -29.93 -26.49 -2.62
N ASN A 2 -28.89 -26.14 -3.37
CA ASN A 2 -27.80 -25.27 -2.89
C ASN A 2 -27.84 -24.05 -3.81
N GLU A 3 -28.84 -23.19 -3.60
CA GLU A 3 -29.14 -22.01 -4.44
C GLU A 3 -28.53 -20.73 -3.84
N PHE A 4 -27.33 -20.83 -3.24
CA PHE A 4 -26.60 -19.69 -2.68
C PHE A 4 -25.07 -19.79 -2.89
N ALA A 5 -24.61 -20.62 -3.84
CA ALA A 5 -23.23 -20.52 -4.28
C ALA A 5 -23.15 -19.37 -5.29
N MET A 6 -22.58 -18.23 -4.88
CA MET A 6 -22.26 -17.13 -5.79
C MET A 6 -21.47 -17.69 -6.98
N SER A 7 -21.83 -17.27 -8.20
CA SER A 7 -21.05 -17.71 -9.36
C SER A 7 -19.67 -17.06 -9.33
N GLY A 8 -18.68 -17.65 -10.00
CA GLY A 8 -17.34 -17.06 -10.11
C GLY A 8 -17.37 -15.64 -10.69
N ASP A 9 -18.34 -15.36 -11.57
CA ASP A 9 -18.53 -14.04 -12.19
C ASP A 9 -19.14 -13.03 -11.20
N ASP A 10 -20.02 -13.47 -10.29
CA ASP A 10 -20.60 -12.59 -9.24
C ASP A 10 -19.54 -12.19 -8.20
N LEU A 11 -18.64 -13.12 -7.86
CA LEU A 11 -17.50 -12.84 -6.97
C LEU A 11 -16.51 -11.87 -7.62
N GLU A 12 -16.22 -12.02 -8.91
CA GLU A 12 -15.36 -11.09 -9.64
C GLU A 12 -15.96 -9.68 -9.72
N GLN A 13 -17.28 -9.55 -9.90
CA GLN A 13 -17.95 -8.23 -9.88
C GLN A 13 -17.88 -7.59 -8.49
N MET A 14 -18.13 -8.35 -7.42
CA MET A 14 -17.99 -7.85 -6.05
C MET A 14 -16.57 -7.34 -5.77
N TYR A 15 -15.53 -8.08 -6.16
CA TYR A 15 -14.14 -7.64 -5.99
C TYR A 15 -13.80 -6.41 -6.81
N GLN A 16 -14.37 -6.27 -8.02
CA GLN A 16 -14.22 -5.04 -8.79
C GLN A 16 -14.87 -3.85 -8.11
N GLU A 17 -16.04 -4.02 -7.49
CA GLU A 17 -16.71 -2.95 -6.75
C GLU A 17 -15.87 -2.50 -5.55
N VAL A 18 -15.29 -3.42 -4.77
CA VAL A 18 -14.39 -3.08 -3.65
C VAL A 18 -13.19 -2.25 -4.12
N ILE A 19 -12.52 -2.67 -5.21
CA ILE A 19 -11.40 -1.90 -5.79
C ILE A 19 -11.86 -0.50 -6.22
N LEU A 20 -13.04 -0.38 -6.81
CA LEU A 20 -13.55 0.92 -7.26
C LEU A 20 -13.96 1.84 -6.11
N GLU A 21 -14.47 1.29 -5.01
CA GLU A 21 -14.81 2.02 -3.81
C GLU A 21 -13.55 2.53 -3.11
N ALA A 22 -12.58 1.66 -2.83
CA ALA A 22 -11.29 2.03 -2.24
C ALA A 22 -10.51 3.04 -3.12
N ALA A 23 -10.67 2.99 -4.44
CA ALA A 23 -10.08 4.00 -5.32
C ALA A 23 -10.82 5.35 -5.31
N ARG A 24 -12.11 5.37 -4.95
CA ARG A 24 -12.95 6.57 -4.92
C ARG A 24 -12.79 7.34 -3.62
N ASP A 25 -12.77 6.62 -2.50
CA ASP A 25 -12.60 7.18 -1.15
C ASP A 25 -11.41 6.50 -0.45
N PRO A 26 -10.18 6.80 -0.89
CA PRO A 26 -9.00 6.11 -0.39
C PRO A 26 -8.63 6.52 1.03
N HIS A 27 -8.36 5.54 1.87
CA HIS A 27 -7.78 5.71 3.19
C HIS A 27 -6.29 6.08 3.12
N GLY A 28 -5.84 6.87 4.11
CA GLY A 28 -4.47 7.38 4.21
C GLY A 28 -4.08 8.39 3.13
N LYS A 29 -4.98 8.75 2.20
CA LYS A 29 -4.68 9.73 1.16
C LYS A 29 -4.69 11.16 1.73
N GLU A 30 -3.58 11.85 1.56
CA GLU A 30 -3.42 13.26 1.92
C GLU A 30 -2.91 14.06 0.73
N HIS A 31 -2.86 15.38 0.89
CA HIS A 31 -2.19 16.28 -0.05
C HIS A 31 -1.02 16.92 0.66
N PHE A 32 0.17 16.53 0.25
CA PHE A 32 1.37 16.98 0.91
C PHE A 32 1.81 18.34 0.33
N ALA A 33 2.35 19.21 1.19
CA ALA A 33 2.77 20.54 0.76
C ALA A 33 4.13 20.47 0.04
N PRO A 34 4.28 21.13 -1.14
CA PRO A 34 5.59 21.25 -1.77
C PRO A 34 6.52 22.08 -0.88
N ASP A 35 7.78 21.66 -0.72
CA ASP A 35 8.78 22.45 0.00
C ASP A 35 9.09 23.77 -0.73
N LEU A 36 8.49 24.86 -0.25
CA LEU A 36 8.70 26.21 -0.78
C LEU A 36 10.01 26.86 -0.26
N ALA A 37 10.79 26.18 0.59
CA ALA A 37 12.01 26.72 1.20
C ALA A 37 13.31 26.35 0.46
N SER A 38 13.28 25.43 -0.51
CA SER A 38 14.47 25.02 -1.26
C SER A 38 14.64 25.81 -2.57
N GLU A 39 15.59 26.76 -2.60
CA GLU A 39 15.93 27.56 -3.79
C GLU A 39 16.59 26.75 -4.94
N ASN A 40 16.67 25.42 -4.85
CA ASN A 40 17.28 24.52 -5.84
C ASN A 40 16.37 23.36 -6.26
N ALA A 41 15.09 23.62 -6.54
CA ALA A 41 14.08 22.66 -7.01
C ALA A 41 14.37 22.07 -8.40
N SER A 42 15.46 21.33 -8.56
CA SER A 42 15.84 20.64 -9.79
C SER A 42 16.20 19.16 -9.59
N GLN A 43 16.02 18.60 -8.39
CA GLN A 43 16.05 17.16 -8.13
C GLN A 43 14.96 16.82 -7.11
N ALA A 44 14.08 15.89 -7.48
CA ALA A 44 13.01 15.21 -6.72
C ALA A 44 12.41 15.97 -5.52
N GLY A 45 11.16 16.40 -5.67
CA GLY A 45 10.45 17.24 -4.70
C GLY A 45 10.33 16.63 -3.31
N ASP A 46 11.18 17.12 -2.40
CA ASP A 46 10.94 17.02 -0.97
C ASP A 46 9.59 17.67 -0.68
N THR A 47 8.73 16.87 -0.11
CA THR A 47 7.34 17.16 0.12
C THR A 47 7.16 17.04 1.63
N ILE A 48 6.73 18.10 2.31
CA ILE A 48 6.82 18.14 3.78
C ILE A 48 5.54 17.58 4.37
N VAL A 49 5.59 16.34 4.85
CA VAL A 49 4.64 15.81 5.83
C VAL A 49 5.18 16.14 7.22
N GLN A 50 4.39 16.85 8.04
CA GLN A 50 4.76 17.07 9.43
C GLN A 50 4.52 15.77 10.20
N ALA A 51 5.59 15.20 10.77
CA ALA A 51 5.47 14.10 11.73
C ALA A 51 4.56 14.57 12.88
N SER A 52 3.55 13.75 13.16
CA SER A 52 2.49 14.09 14.12
C SER A 52 2.64 13.35 15.44
N HIS A 53 3.42 12.26 15.47
CA HIS A 53 3.63 11.42 16.64
C HIS A 53 4.93 11.77 17.37
N GLU A 54 4.84 11.99 18.68
CA GLU A 54 5.92 12.57 19.51
C GLU A 54 7.12 11.61 19.72
N TYR A 55 6.92 10.31 19.53
CA TYR A 55 7.92 9.25 19.75
C TYR A 55 8.06 8.35 18.52
N CYS A 56 8.12 8.97 17.34
CA CYS A 56 8.33 8.28 16.08
C CYS A 56 9.43 8.90 15.24
N THR A 57 10.08 8.03 14.49
CA THR A 57 11.00 8.40 13.43
C THR A 57 10.25 8.36 12.08
N PRO A 58 10.15 9.48 11.35
CA PRO A 58 9.48 9.50 10.05
C PRO A 58 10.37 8.93 8.93
N GLY A 59 9.74 8.37 7.90
CA GLY A 59 10.40 7.94 6.68
C GLY A 59 9.51 8.17 5.46
N GLU A 60 10.10 8.55 4.33
CA GLU A 60 9.36 8.87 3.11
C GLU A 60 10.00 8.23 1.87
N SER A 61 9.15 7.78 0.94
CA SER A 61 9.58 7.23 -0.33
C SER A 61 8.63 7.62 -1.46
N HIS A 62 9.23 8.10 -2.55
CA HIS A 62 8.53 8.38 -3.79
C HIS A 62 8.66 7.20 -4.78
N GLN A 63 7.53 6.77 -5.31
CA GLN A 63 7.39 5.64 -6.22
C GLN A 63 6.77 6.08 -7.54
N PHE A 64 7.33 5.59 -8.65
CA PHE A 64 6.84 5.89 -9.99
C PHE A 64 6.78 4.63 -10.86
N ASN A 65 5.60 4.31 -11.39
CA ASN A 65 5.38 3.24 -12.33
C ASN A 65 5.04 3.80 -13.74
N PRO A 66 6.03 3.92 -14.65
CA PRO A 66 5.83 4.53 -15.97
C PRO A 66 4.90 3.73 -16.90
N THR A 67 4.59 2.47 -16.56
CA THR A 67 3.75 1.61 -17.41
C THR A 67 2.28 2.03 -17.35
N CYS A 68 1.78 2.35 -16.15
CA CYS A 68 0.43 2.86 -15.90
C CYS A 68 0.43 4.40 -15.77
N GLY A 69 1.60 5.02 -15.57
CA GLY A 69 1.71 6.44 -15.18
C GLY A 69 1.27 6.67 -13.73
N ASP A 70 1.43 5.66 -12.87
CA ASP A 70 1.12 5.81 -11.44
C ASP A 70 2.30 6.47 -10.72
N GLU A 71 2.02 7.37 -9.80
CA GLU A 71 2.98 8.10 -8.99
C GLU A 71 2.43 8.24 -7.57
N ALA A 72 3.20 7.85 -6.57
CA ALA A 72 2.81 7.93 -5.17
C ALA A 72 4.01 8.20 -4.26
N THR A 73 3.86 9.11 -3.33
CA THR A 73 4.78 9.31 -2.20
C THR A 73 4.14 8.71 -0.96
N VAL A 74 4.83 7.77 -0.32
CA VAL A 74 4.39 7.10 0.92
C VAL A 74 5.22 7.64 2.08
N HIS A 75 4.54 8.10 3.12
CA HIS A 75 5.15 8.57 4.36
C HIS A 75 4.71 7.68 5.53
N VAL A 76 5.67 7.25 6.35
CA VAL A 76 5.44 6.44 7.54
C VAL A 76 5.99 7.13 8.79
N GLU A 77 5.36 6.91 9.93
CA GLU A 77 5.90 7.24 11.25
C GLU A 77 6.10 5.93 12.02
N VAL A 78 7.35 5.58 12.32
CA VAL A 78 7.70 4.32 13.00
C VAL A 78 8.05 4.59 14.46
N SER A 79 7.47 3.83 15.40
CA SER A 79 7.74 4.00 16.84
C SER A 79 9.20 3.79 17.19
N ASP A 80 9.74 4.62 18.08
CA ASP A 80 11.12 4.49 18.54
C ASP A 80 11.33 3.28 19.48
N ASN A 81 10.25 2.81 20.12
CA ASN A 81 10.30 1.66 21.03
C ASN A 81 10.21 0.33 20.26
N GLU A 82 10.87 -0.70 20.80
CA GLU A 82 10.74 -2.07 20.32
C GLU A 82 9.56 -2.80 20.99
N PRO A 83 8.78 -3.61 20.24
CA PRO A 83 8.88 -3.79 18.79
C PRO A 83 8.45 -2.53 18.02
N HIS A 84 9.19 -2.20 16.97
CA HIS A 84 8.87 -1.06 16.12
C HIS A 84 7.49 -1.26 15.47
N THR A 85 6.65 -0.23 15.55
CA THR A 85 5.26 -0.23 15.09
C THR A 85 5.07 0.90 14.08
N ILE A 86 4.29 0.66 13.02
CA ILE A 86 3.88 1.70 12.08
C ILE A 86 2.71 2.46 12.72
N GLU A 87 3.00 3.58 13.38
CA GLU A 87 1.99 4.37 14.10
C GLU A 87 1.12 5.20 13.15
N ARG A 88 1.64 5.52 11.97
CA ARG A 88 0.92 6.24 10.92
C ARG A 88 1.49 5.91 9.55
N LEU A 89 0.62 5.69 8.58
CA LEU A 89 0.97 5.58 7.16
C LEU A 89 0.03 6.44 6.32
N VAL A 90 0.60 7.42 5.64
CA VAL A 90 -0.15 8.31 4.72
C VAL A 90 0.53 8.38 3.38
N TRP A 91 -0.22 8.75 2.36
CA TRP A 91 0.30 8.84 0.99
C TRP A 91 -0.34 9.99 0.21
N ASP A 92 0.42 10.53 -0.74
CA ASP A 92 -0.08 11.47 -1.74
C ASP A 92 0.32 10.96 -3.13
N GLY A 93 -0.51 11.20 -4.13
CA GLY A 93 -0.24 10.76 -5.48
C GLY A 93 -1.47 10.56 -6.35
N HIS A 94 -1.19 10.10 -7.57
CA HIS A 94 -2.18 9.83 -8.59
C HIS A 94 -1.85 8.55 -9.35
N GLY A 95 -2.88 7.86 -9.80
CA GLY A 95 -2.70 6.61 -10.52
C GLY A 95 -4.03 6.02 -10.96
N CYS A 96 -3.96 4.86 -11.60
CA CYS A 96 -5.15 4.09 -11.94
C CYS A 96 -5.90 3.63 -10.68
N SER A 97 -7.14 3.12 -10.86
CA SER A 97 -7.94 2.64 -9.73
C SER A 97 -7.26 1.53 -8.93
N ILE A 98 -6.46 0.68 -9.58
CA ILE A 98 -5.77 -0.44 -8.91
C ILE A 98 -4.69 0.07 -7.97
N SER A 99 -3.88 1.04 -8.40
CA SER A 99 -2.81 1.59 -7.55
C SER A 99 -3.38 2.35 -6.36
N GLN A 100 -4.42 3.18 -6.58
CA GLN A 100 -5.08 3.91 -5.50
C GLN A 100 -5.79 2.99 -4.50
N ALA A 101 -6.51 1.99 -4.99
CA ALA A 101 -7.13 0.99 -4.12
C ALA A 101 -6.09 0.19 -3.32
N SER A 102 -4.99 -0.20 -3.95
CA SER A 102 -3.95 -0.97 -3.25
C SER A 102 -3.22 -0.16 -2.20
N LEU A 103 -3.02 1.15 -2.43
CA LEU A 103 -2.50 2.07 -1.42
C LEU A 103 -3.46 2.18 -0.23
N SER A 104 -4.76 2.36 -0.50
CA SER A 104 -5.80 2.43 0.54
C SER A 104 -5.84 1.16 1.39
N VAL A 105 -5.95 -0.01 0.75
CA VAL A 105 -6.01 -1.30 1.45
C VAL A 105 -4.72 -1.60 2.21
N MET A 106 -3.56 -1.19 1.67
CA MET A 106 -2.30 -1.31 2.39
C MET A 106 -2.30 -0.49 3.69
N VAL A 107 -2.80 0.75 3.68
CA VAL A 107 -2.90 1.59 4.90
C VAL A 107 -3.67 0.85 5.98
N ASP A 108 -4.87 0.37 5.66
CA ASP A 108 -5.74 -0.35 6.60
C ASP A 108 -5.07 -1.62 7.13
N LEU A 109 -4.31 -2.32 6.29
CA LEU A 109 -3.64 -3.56 6.64
C LEU A 109 -2.41 -3.38 7.51
N VAL A 110 -1.73 -2.24 7.51
CA VAL A 110 -0.40 -2.13 8.14
C VAL A 110 -0.30 -1.07 9.23
N GLU A 111 -1.19 -0.08 9.24
CA GLU A 111 -1.21 0.92 10.30
C GLU A 111 -1.57 0.28 11.65
N GLY A 112 -0.80 0.61 12.68
CA GLY A 112 -0.91 0.03 14.02
C GLY A 112 -0.29 -1.36 14.18
N LYS A 113 0.26 -1.98 13.11
CA LYS A 113 0.99 -3.25 13.19
C LYS A 113 2.47 -3.05 13.42
N SER A 114 3.13 -4.07 13.96
CA SER A 114 4.60 -4.08 14.02
C SER A 114 5.21 -4.07 12.62
N VAL A 115 6.43 -3.55 12.51
CA VAL A 115 7.17 -3.54 11.23
C VAL A 115 7.33 -4.95 10.69
N ASP A 116 7.61 -5.93 11.55
CA ASP A 116 7.76 -7.33 11.14
C ASP A 116 6.45 -7.90 10.54
N GLU A 117 5.30 -7.62 11.17
CA GLU A 117 3.99 -8.00 10.64
C GLU A 117 3.70 -7.30 9.29
N ALA A 118 3.99 -6.01 9.18
CA ALA A 118 3.80 -5.26 7.94
C ALA A 118 4.68 -5.80 6.79
N MET A 119 5.93 -6.18 7.08
CA MET A 119 6.82 -6.81 6.08
C MET A 119 6.33 -8.19 5.66
N HIS A 120 5.78 -8.98 6.61
CA HIS A 120 5.16 -10.27 6.31
C HIS A 120 3.92 -10.12 5.42
N LEU A 121 3.06 -9.15 5.70
CA LEU A 121 1.90 -8.83 4.86
C LEU A 121 2.34 -8.39 3.45
N ALA A 122 3.39 -7.59 3.35
CA ALA A 122 3.95 -7.17 2.06
C ALA A 122 4.45 -8.34 1.22
N ASP A 123 5.16 -9.31 1.82
CA ASP A 123 5.58 -10.54 1.14
C ASP A 123 4.36 -11.38 0.72
N THR A 124 3.39 -11.53 1.61
CA THR A 124 2.17 -12.29 1.34
C THR A 124 1.36 -11.69 0.19
N PHE A 125 1.20 -10.37 0.15
CA PHE A 125 0.56 -9.66 -0.96
C PHE A 125 1.37 -9.79 -2.26
N HIS A 126 2.70 -9.75 -2.19
CA HIS A 126 3.56 -9.98 -3.35
C HIS A 126 3.36 -11.39 -3.93
N ARG A 127 3.33 -12.43 -3.08
CA ARG A 127 3.03 -13.81 -3.48
C ARG A 127 1.63 -13.92 -4.12
N LEU A 128 0.64 -13.22 -3.59
CA LEU A 128 -0.69 -13.17 -4.20
C LEU A 128 -0.63 -12.59 -5.61
N MET A 129 0.15 -11.52 -5.83
CA MET A 129 0.32 -10.91 -7.16
C MET A 129 1.03 -11.81 -8.16
N GLU A 130 1.89 -12.72 -7.69
CA GLU A 130 2.56 -13.73 -8.52
C GLU A 130 1.72 -14.98 -8.80
N SER A 131 0.58 -15.15 -8.11
CA SER A 131 -0.26 -16.35 -8.19
C SER A 131 -0.94 -16.58 -9.56
N ARG A 132 -0.98 -15.56 -10.43
CA ARG A 132 -1.65 -15.60 -11.74
C ARG A 132 -3.13 -15.99 -11.66
N GLY A 133 -3.81 -15.51 -10.63
CA GLY A 133 -5.24 -15.72 -10.38
C GLY A 133 -5.56 -16.97 -9.59
N LYS A 134 -4.55 -17.76 -9.19
CA LYS A 134 -4.76 -18.99 -8.43
C LYS A 134 -5.04 -18.76 -6.95
N GLY A 135 -4.71 -17.59 -6.42
CA GLY A 135 -4.79 -17.33 -4.98
C GLY A 135 -3.55 -17.83 -4.24
N LEU A 136 -3.63 -17.92 -2.92
CA LEU A 136 -2.58 -18.49 -2.10
C LEU A 136 -2.94 -19.94 -1.77
N ASP A 137 -1.92 -20.80 -1.61
CA ASP A 137 -2.14 -22.21 -1.23
C ASP A 137 -2.35 -22.39 0.29
N ASP A 138 -2.38 -21.29 1.05
CA ASP A 138 -2.46 -21.24 2.50
C ASP A 138 -3.64 -20.36 2.92
N GLU A 139 -4.71 -20.99 3.42
CA GLU A 139 -5.94 -20.30 3.87
C GLU A 139 -5.64 -19.26 4.95
N HIS A 140 -4.64 -19.48 5.82
CA HIS A 140 -4.30 -18.52 6.85
C HIS A 140 -3.67 -17.25 6.26
N ALA A 141 -2.84 -17.40 5.24
CA ALA A 141 -2.25 -16.27 4.53
C ALA A 141 -3.30 -15.46 3.74
N GLU A 142 -4.39 -16.09 3.31
CA GLU A 142 -5.53 -15.39 2.72
C GLU A 142 -6.32 -14.60 3.77
N GLU A 143 -6.53 -15.17 4.96
CA GLU A 143 -7.19 -14.50 6.08
C GLU A 143 -6.41 -13.27 6.56
N GLU A 144 -5.07 -13.36 6.65
CA GLU A 144 -4.19 -12.25 7.05
C GLU A 144 -4.26 -11.05 6.10
N LEU A 145 -4.53 -11.27 4.81
CA LEU A 145 -4.62 -10.20 3.83
C LEU A 145 -5.95 -9.44 3.90
N GLU A 146 -6.96 -9.91 4.65
CA GLU A 146 -8.28 -9.28 4.76
C GLU A 146 -8.80 -8.81 3.38
N ASP A 147 -9.09 -7.51 3.22
CA ASP A 147 -9.55 -6.91 1.96
C ASP A 147 -8.49 -6.92 0.84
N GLY A 148 -7.22 -7.19 1.15
CA GLY A 148 -6.15 -7.40 0.18
C GLY A 148 -6.38 -8.60 -0.74
N ILE A 149 -7.20 -9.58 -0.34
CA ILE A 149 -7.50 -10.76 -1.17
C ILE A 149 -8.25 -10.40 -2.46
N VAL A 150 -8.96 -9.26 -2.50
CA VAL A 150 -9.72 -8.81 -3.69
C VAL A 150 -8.80 -8.57 -4.90
N PHE A 151 -7.49 -8.37 -4.67
CA PHE A 151 -6.50 -8.21 -5.73
C PHE A 151 -6.11 -9.53 -6.40
N GLN A 152 -6.60 -10.71 -5.94
CA GLN A 152 -6.37 -11.98 -6.63
C GLN A 152 -6.76 -11.90 -8.11
N GLY A 153 -7.85 -11.21 -8.45
CA GLY A 153 -8.26 -10.97 -9.84
C GLY A 153 -7.23 -10.17 -10.65
N VAL A 154 -6.55 -9.21 -10.02
CA VAL A 154 -5.51 -8.38 -10.64
C VAL A 154 -4.28 -9.20 -11.01
N SER A 155 -3.92 -10.21 -10.21
CA SER A 155 -2.78 -11.10 -10.49
C SER A 155 -2.88 -11.85 -11.83
N LYS A 156 -4.09 -11.99 -12.40
CA LYS A 156 -4.31 -12.55 -13.75
C LYS A 156 -3.72 -11.67 -14.87
N TYR A 157 -3.44 -10.40 -14.59
CA TYR A 157 -3.02 -9.39 -15.57
C TYR A 157 -1.60 -8.88 -15.27
N PRO A 158 -0.55 -9.48 -15.86
CA PRO A 158 0.84 -9.10 -15.58
C PRO A 158 1.16 -7.61 -15.74
N MET A 159 0.48 -6.93 -16.66
CA MET A 159 0.64 -5.49 -16.88
C MET A 159 0.11 -4.61 -15.74
N ARG A 160 -0.72 -5.16 -14.83
CA ARG A 160 -1.34 -4.44 -13.70
C ARG A 160 -0.71 -4.78 -12.36
N ILE A 161 0.14 -5.82 -12.29
CA ILE A 161 0.85 -6.22 -11.06
C ILE A 161 1.67 -5.07 -10.49
N LYS A 162 2.42 -4.34 -11.33
CA LYS A 162 3.19 -3.17 -10.88
C LYS A 162 2.33 -2.04 -10.34
N CYS A 163 1.10 -1.92 -10.82
CA CYS A 163 0.17 -0.89 -10.37
C CYS A 163 -0.35 -1.26 -8.97
N ALA A 164 -0.57 -2.56 -8.67
CA ALA A 164 -0.91 -3.03 -7.32
C ALA A 164 0.29 -2.96 -6.33
N LEU A 165 1.50 -3.31 -6.75
CA LEU A 165 2.66 -3.36 -5.84
C LEU A 165 3.28 -1.98 -5.51
N LEU A 166 2.90 -0.91 -6.22
CA LEU A 166 3.50 0.41 -6.08
C LEU A 166 3.56 0.91 -4.63
N GLY A 167 2.42 0.87 -3.93
CA GLY A 167 2.32 1.34 -2.55
C GLY A 167 3.16 0.52 -1.58
N TRP A 168 3.17 -0.80 -1.75
CA TRP A 168 3.92 -1.74 -0.92
C TRP A 168 5.43 -1.55 -1.05
N GLU A 169 5.95 -1.26 -2.25
CA GLU A 169 7.35 -0.89 -2.44
C GLU A 169 7.67 0.45 -1.76
N GLY A 170 6.74 1.41 -1.82
CA GLY A 170 6.85 2.68 -1.11
C GLY A 170 6.94 2.50 0.40
N MET A 171 6.04 1.73 1.00
CA MET A 171 6.05 1.42 2.43
C MET A 171 7.38 0.79 2.86
N LYS A 172 7.87 -0.24 2.14
CA LYS A 172 9.14 -0.91 2.48
C LYS A 172 10.31 0.07 2.51
N ASP A 173 10.43 0.92 1.50
CA ASP A 173 11.51 1.91 1.42
C ASP A 173 11.36 3.00 2.50
N SER A 174 10.14 3.49 2.74
CA SER A 174 9.87 4.47 3.80
C SER A 174 10.21 3.94 5.19
N VAL A 175 9.80 2.70 5.51
CA VAL A 175 10.14 2.05 6.79
C VAL A 175 11.65 1.82 6.90
N ALA A 176 12.32 1.37 5.84
CA ALA A 176 13.77 1.19 5.86
C ALA A 176 14.52 2.50 6.15
N LYS A 177 14.07 3.62 5.57
CA LYS A 177 14.62 4.96 5.84
C LYS A 177 14.38 5.40 7.29
N ALA A 178 13.18 5.17 7.83
CA ALA A 178 12.87 5.47 9.23
C ALA A 178 13.81 4.70 10.18
N LEU A 179 13.91 3.38 10.03
CA LEU A 179 14.76 2.54 10.88
C LEU A 179 16.26 2.87 10.77
N ALA A 180 16.73 3.23 9.58
CA ALA A 180 18.11 3.66 9.36
C ALA A 180 18.43 5.00 10.04
N ALA A 181 17.45 5.87 10.25
CA ALA A 181 17.61 7.14 10.95
C ALA A 181 17.60 6.99 12.49
N THR A 182 17.02 5.91 13.01
CA THR A 182 17.00 5.56 14.44
C THR A 182 18.30 4.85 14.89
N SER A 183 19.10 4.32 13.95
CA SER A 183 20.30 3.50 14.19
C SER A 183 21.61 4.28 14.44
#